data_AF-A0A2V7N231-F1
#
_entry.id   AF-A0A2V7N231-F1
#
_cell.length_a   1.000
_cell.length_b   1.000
_cell.length_c   1.000
_cell.angle_alpha   90.00
_cell.angle_beta   90.00
_cell.angle_gamma   90.00
#
_symmetry.space_group_name_H-M   'P 1'
#
loop_
_entity.id
_entity.type
_entity.pdbx_description
1 polymer ?
#
loop_
_entity_poly.entity_id
_entity_poly.type
_entity_poly.pdbx_seq_one_letter_code
_entity_poly.pdbx_strand_id
1 'polypeptide(L)' 'MNCRECTEHLYEFLDKELTPEVEREIRTHLEDCPPCGEHFDFERLFLDFLQARCRARGAPPDLKRRILRELFDE' A
#
# COMPACT_ATOMS: atom_id res chain seq x y z
N MET A 1 -8.43 -14.74 -11.05
CA MET A 1 -7.90 -14.69 -9.67
C MET A 1 -8.37 -15.86 -8.81
N ASN A 2 -7.46 -16.70 -8.34
CA ASN A 2 -7.67 -17.65 -7.24
C ASN A 2 -7.03 -17.14 -5.93
N CYS A 3 -7.26 -17.81 -4.79
CA CYS A 3 -6.70 -17.38 -3.49
C CYS A 3 -5.18 -17.26 -3.50
N ARG A 4 -4.47 -18.16 -4.18
CA ARG A 4 -3.01 -18.14 -4.24
C ARG A 4 -2.51 -16.92 -5.01
N GLU A 5 -3.08 -16.65 -6.19
CA GLU A 5 -2.76 -15.47 -6.99
C GLU A 5 -3.07 -14.18 -6.21
N CYS A 6 -4.19 -14.15 -5.48
CA CYS A 6 -4.56 -13.01 -4.64
C CYS A 6 -3.53 -12.75 -3.53
N THR A 7 -3.05 -13.81 -2.86
CA THR A 7 -2.01 -13.68 -1.82
C THR A 7 -0.65 -13.29 -2.41
N GLU A 8 -0.29 -13.84 -3.58
CA GLU A 8 0.96 -13.51 -4.27
C GLU A 8 1.01 -12.04 -4.71
N HIS A 9 -0.13 -11.44 -5.08
CA HIS A 9 -0.23 -10.04 -5.53
C HIS A 9 -0.76 -9.06 -4.48
N LEU A 10 -0.89 -9.49 -3.22
CA LEU A 10 -1.55 -8.70 -2.18
C LEU A 10 -0.82 -7.39 -1.87
N TYR A 11 0.51 -7.42 -1.84
CA TYR A 11 1.31 -6.24 -1.55
C TYR A 11 1.34 -5.28 -2.73
N GLU A 12 1.44 -5.76 -3.97
CA GLU A 12 1.33 -4.93 -5.17
C GLU A 12 -0.05 -4.26 -5.26
N PHE A 13 -1.10 -4.94 -4.80
CA PHE A 13 -2.43 -4.35 -4.65
C PHE A 13 -2.46 -3.25 -3.58
N LEU A 14 -1.86 -3.49 -2.40
CA LEU A 14 -1.76 -2.52 -1.31
C LEU A 14 -0.96 -1.27 -1.72
N ASP A 15 0.11 -1.47 -2.50
CA ASP A 15 1.01 -0.42 -2.99
C ASP A 15 0.50 0.28 -4.27
N LYS A 16 -0.60 -0.23 -4.86
CA LYS A 16 -1.21 0.27 -6.12
C LYS A 16 -0.29 0.16 -7.34
N GLU A 17 0.47 -0.92 -7.41
CA GLU A 17 1.44 -1.19 -8.48
C GLU A 17 0.93 -2.19 -9.54
N LEU A 18 -0.35 -2.55 -9.47
CA LEU A 18 -0.98 -3.47 -10.42
C LEU A 18 -1.55 -2.74 -11.64
N THR A 19 -1.73 -3.49 -12.73
CA THR A 19 -2.52 -2.97 -13.86
C THR A 19 -4.00 -2.87 -13.46
N PRO A 20 -4.78 -1.96 -14.10
CA PRO A 20 -6.19 -1.79 -13.78
C PRO A 20 -7.02 -3.09 -13.89
N GLU A 21 -6.64 -3.97 -14.82
CA GLU A 21 -7.29 -5.26 -15.03
C GLU A 21 -7.08 -6.18 -13.82
N VAL A 22 -5.83 -6.32 -13.36
CA VAL A 22 -5.47 -7.18 -12.24
C VAL A 22 -6.01 -6.61 -10.92
N GLU A 23 -5.95 -5.29 -10.74
CA GLU A 23 -6.53 -4.62 -9.57
C GLU A 23 -8.03 -4.95 -9.43
N ARG A 24 -8.79 -4.86 -10.53
CA ARG A 24 -10.22 -5.18 -10.52
C ARG A 24 -10.48 -6.64 -10.16
N GLU A 25 -9.68 -7.57 -10.69
CA GLU A 25 -9.81 -8.99 -10.38
C GLU A 25 -9.53 -9.30 -8.90
N ILE A 26 -8.49 -8.68 -8.31
CA ILE A 26 -8.18 -8.85 -6.88
C ILE A 26 -9.31 -8.26 -6.05
N ARG A 27 -9.79 -7.06 -6.39
CA ARG A 27 -10.89 -6.40 -5.68
C ARG A 27 -12.13 -7.29 -5.62
N THR A 28 -12.56 -7.82 -6.76
CA THR A 28 -13.69 -8.78 -6.80
C THR A 28 -13.41 -10.02 -5.95
N HIS A 29 -12.20 -10.57 -6.01
CA HIS A 29 -11.85 -11.74 -5.20
C HIS A 29 -11.90 -11.46 -3.69
N LEU A 30 -11.41 -10.31 -3.24
CA LEU A 30 -11.45 -9.91 -1.83
C LEU A 30 -12.89 -9.71 -1.32
N GLU A 31 -13.79 -9.24 -2.18
CA GLU A 31 -15.22 -9.08 -1.88
C GLU A 31 -15.95 -10.44 -1.81
N ASP A 32 -15.61 -11.37 -2.71
CA ASP A 32 -16.28 -12.67 -2.82
C ASP A 32 -15.66 -13.76 -1.93
N CYS A 33 -14.45 -13.54 -1.41
CA CYS A 33 -13.70 -14.52 -0.61
C CYS A 33 -13.36 -13.95 0.78
N PRO A 34 -14.21 -14.20 1.79
CA PRO A 34 -13.99 -13.74 3.18
C PRO A 34 -12.58 -14.01 3.76
N PRO A 35 -11.96 -15.21 3.61
CA PRO A 35 -10.63 -15.42 4.18
C PRO A 35 -9.56 -14.55 3.54
N CYS A 36 -9.63 -14.29 2.23
CA CYS A 36 -8.71 -13.38 1.55
C CYS A 36 -8.98 -11.92 1.95
N GLY A 37 -10.25 -11.53 2.08
CA GLY A 37 -10.65 -10.21 2.57
C GLY A 37 -10.14 -9.92 3.99
N GLU A 38 -10.27 -10.88 4.91
CA GLU A 38 -9.75 -10.77 6.27
C GLU A 38 -8.21 -10.66 6.29
N HIS A 39 -7.52 -11.42 5.45
CA HIS A 39 -6.06 -11.30 5.31
C HIS A 39 -5.65 -9.91 4.80
N PHE A 40 -6.32 -9.41 3.76
CA PHE A 40 -6.10 -8.05 3.26
C PHE A 40 -6.33 -6.97 4.33
N ASP A 41 -7.42 -7.06 5.09
CA ASP A 41 -7.71 -6.09 6.15
C ASP A 41 -6.65 -6.11 7.24
N PHE A 42 -6.15 -7.30 7.61
CA PHE A 42 -5.04 -7.43 8.54
C PHE A 42 -3.77 -6.75 8.03
N GLU A 43 -3.34 -7.04 6.79
CA GLU A 43 -2.13 -6.45 6.21
C GLU A 43 -2.24 -4.93 6.12
N ARG A 44 -3.40 -4.41 5.71
CA ARG A 44 -3.67 -2.96 5.67
C ARG A 44 -3.50 -2.33 7.05
N LEU A 45 -4.13 -2.91 8.08
CA LEU A 45 -4.03 -2.41 9.46
C LEU A 45 -2.59 -2.47 9.99
N PHE A 46 -1.84 -3.51 9.63
CA PHE A 46 -0.44 -3.65 10.00
C PHE A 46 0.44 -2.54 9.36
N LEU A 47 0.26 -2.27 8.07
CA LEU A 47 0.96 -1.19 7.38
C LEU A 47 0.60 0.19 7.94
N ASP A 48 -0.67 0.44 8.26
CA ASP A 48 -1.13 1.67 8.90
C ASP A 48 -0.47 1.86 10.27
N PHE A 49 -0.39 0.79 11.07
CA PHE A 49 0.31 0.81 12.35
C PHE A 49 1.80 1.15 12.19
N LEU A 50 2.50 0.48 11.25
CA LEU A 50 3.90 0.78 10.97
C LEU A 50 4.10 2.24 10.53
N GLN A 51 3.24 2.72 9.64
CA GLN A 51 3.30 4.10 9.16
C GLN A 51 3.12 5.10 10.32
N ALA A 52 2.18 4.88 11.23
CA ALA A 52 1.97 5.73 12.39
C ALA A 52 3.20 5.79 13.30
N ARG A 53 3.89 4.65 13.50
CA ARG A 53 5.11 4.58 14.32
C ARG A 53 6.31 5.26 13.64
N CYS A 54 6.47 5.10 12.33
CA CYS A 54 7.54 5.74 11.55
C CYS A 54 7.36 7.26 11.46
N ARG A 55 6.11 7.74 11.27
CA ARG A 55 5.79 9.17 11.22
C ARG A 55 6.09 9.91 12.53
N ALA A 56 6.11 9.21 13.67
CA ALA A 56 6.42 9.82 14.97
C ALA A 56 7.82 10.47 15.03
N ARG A 57 8.79 9.99 14.23
CA ARG A 57 10.12 10.61 14.13
C ARG A 57 10.22 11.66 13.02
N GLY A 58 9.40 11.54 11.97
CA GLY A 58 9.39 12.44 10.81
C GLY A 58 10.71 12.44 10.02
N ALA A 59 10.68 13.01 8.81
CA ALA A 59 11.90 13.30 8.07
C ALA A 59 12.61 14.53 8.67
N PRO A 60 13.97 14.55 8.72
CA PRO A 60 14.73 15.71 9.18
C PRO A 60 14.33 16.99 8.43
N PRO A 61 14.21 18.15 9.11
CA PRO A 61 13.82 19.41 8.48
C PRO A 61 14.72 19.80 7.29
N ASP A 62 16.00 19.46 7.38
CA ASP A 62 17.03 19.79 6.39
C ASP A 62 16.82 19.03 5.08
N LEU A 63 16.42 17.76 5.17
CA LEU A 63 16.04 16.96 4.01
C LEU A 63 14.81 17.55 3.31
N LYS A 64 13.78 17.95 4.08
CA LYS A 64 12.59 18.60 3.54
C LYS A 64 12.94 19.90 2.80
N ARG A 65 13.76 20.76 3.42
CA ARG A 65 14.22 22.02 2.80
C ARG A 65 14.98 21.77 1.50
N ARG A 66 15.83 20.74 1.45
CA ARG A 66 16.58 20.40 0.22
C ARG A 66 15.63 19.94 -0.90
N ILE A 67 14.69 19.04 -0.60
CA ILE A 67 13.72 18.55 -1.59
C ILE A 67 12.86 19.70 -2.13
N LEU A 68 12.37 20.59 -1.26
CA LEU A 68 11.55 21.72 -1.68
C LEU A 68 12.32 22.68 -2.59
N ARG A 69 13.60 22.93 -2.34
CA ARG A 69 14.43 23.73 -3.26
C ARG A 69 14.53 23.07 -4.64
N GLU A 70 14.91 21.80 -4.71
CA GLU A 70 15.04 21.09 -5.99
C GLU A 70 13.71 21.01 -6.78
N LEU A 71 12.56 21.03 -6.11
CA LEU A 71 11.25 20.98 -6.76
C LEU A 71 10.73 22.35 -7.23
N PHE A 72 11.19 23.45 -6.61
CA PHE A 72 10.58 24.78 -6.79
C PHE A 72 11.56 25.88 -7.18
N ASP A 73 12.88 25.65 -7.12
CA ASP A 73 13.86 26.55 -7.70
C ASP A 73 14.01 26.18 -9.20
N GLU A 74 13.62 27.12 -10.10
CA GLU A 74 13.92 27.09 -11.54
C GLU A 74 15.42 27.29 -11.83
#